data_AF-A0A2V8UY46-F1
#
_entry.id   AF-A0A2V8UY46-F1
#
_cell.length_a   1.000
_cell.length_b   1.000
_cell.length_c   1.000
_cell.angle_alpha   90.00
_cell.angle_beta   90.00
_cell.angle_gamma   90.00
#
_symmetry.space_group_name_H-M   'P 1'
#
loop_
_entity.id
_entity.type
_entity.pdbx_description
1 polymer ?
#
loop_
_entity_poly.entity_id
_entity_poly.type
_entity_poly.pdbx_seq_one_letter_code
_entity_poly.pdbx_strand_id
1 'polypeptide(L)' 'MRDTFSSAKHLPKLKQPVPLVLSGGTAMPAGFKDRFEKALRATDFPIELSEVCMASDPLHSTAKGTLVAALCEA' A
#
# COMPACT_ATOMS: atom_id res chain seq x y z
N MET A 1 -6.62 -10.17 10.01
CA MET A 1 -5.55 -9.76 9.07
C MET A 1 -4.30 -10.63 9.22
N ARG A 2 -3.82 -10.89 10.44
CA ARG A 2 -2.69 -11.83 10.68
C ARG A 2 -2.92 -13.22 10.06
N ASP A 3 -4.10 -13.82 10.24
CA ASP A 3 -4.40 -15.16 9.73
C ASP A 3 -4.43 -15.25 8.20
N THR A 4 -4.91 -14.20 7.52
CA THR A 4 -4.93 -14.12 6.05
C THR A 4 -3.52 -14.04 5.45
N PHE A 5 -2.61 -13.31 6.09
CA PHE A 5 -1.22 -13.23 5.67
C PHE A 5 -0.43 -14.49 6.04
N SER A 6 -0.70 -15.07 7.21
CA SER A 6 -0.05 -16.33 7.62
C SER A 6 -0.47 -17.53 6.77
N SER A 7 -1.70 -17.51 6.24
CA SER A 7 -2.20 -18.58 5.35
C SER A 7 -1.84 -18.35 3.88
N ALA A 8 -1.27 -17.19 3.54
CA ALA A 8 -0.91 -16.86 2.17
C ALA A 8 0.29 -17.73 1.73
N LYS A 9 0.01 -18.75 0.91
CA LYS A 9 1.01 -19.71 0.42
C LYS A 9 2.19 -19.08 -0.33
N HIS A 10 2.03 -17.85 -0.82
CA HIS A 10 3.02 -17.15 -1.64
C HIS A 10 3.41 -15.79 -1.04
N LEU A 11 3.55 -15.70 0.28
CA LEU A 11 4.03 -14.44 0.86
C LEU A 11 5.49 -14.21 0.43
N PRO A 12 5.80 -13.12 -0.30
CA PRO A 12 7.16 -12.86 -0.75
C PRO A 12 8.06 -12.63 0.46
N LYS A 13 9.20 -13.33 0.50
CA LYS A 13 10.23 -13.11 1.52
C LYS A 13 10.94 -11.78 1.22
N LEU A 14 10.46 -10.71 1.83
CA LEU A 14 11.05 -9.39 1.73
C LEU A 14 12.30 -9.36 2.61
N LYS A 15 13.46 -9.05 2.01
CA LYS A 15 14.75 -8.93 2.73
C LYS A 15 14.90 -7.58 3.43
N GLN A 16 14.05 -6.62 3.09
CA GLN A 16 14.10 -5.24 3.55
C GLN A 16 12.69 -4.71 3.77
N PRO A 17 12.49 -3.78 4.73
CA PRO A 17 11.21 -3.11 4.91
C PRO A 17 10.74 -2.43 3.63
N VAL A 18 9.44 -2.49 3.34
CA VAL A 18 8.86 -1.93 2.11
C VAL A 18 7.96 -0.73 2.38
N PRO A 19 7.85 0.25 1.46
CA PRO A 19 6.92 1.35 1.63
C PRO A 19 5.48 0.90 1.39
N LEU A 20 4.54 1.45 2.16
CA LEU A 20 3.10 1.31 1.92
C LEU A 20 2.56 2.61 1.35
N VAL A 21 2.01 2.55 0.14
CA VAL A 21 1.47 3.72 -0.56
C VAL A 21 -0.05 3.76 -0.42
N LEU A 22 -0.58 4.85 0.11
CA LEU A 22 -2.02 5.14 0.17
C LEU A 22 -2.47 5.86 -1.12
N SER A 23 -3.55 5.37 -1.72
CA SER A 23 -4.10 5.91 -2.97
C SER A 23 -5.64 5.84 -2.97
N GLY A 24 -6.26 6.34 -4.04
CA GLY A 24 -7.71 6.44 -4.19
C GLY A 24 -8.33 7.63 -3.45
N GLY A 25 -9.57 7.96 -3.80
CA GLY A 25 -10.29 9.11 -3.21
C GLY A 25 -10.49 8.99 -1.70
N THR A 26 -10.67 7.78 -1.18
CA THR A 26 -10.88 7.51 0.26
C THR A 26 -9.67 7.88 1.11
N ALA A 27 -8.46 7.89 0.54
CA ALA A 27 -7.24 8.23 1.26
C ALA A 27 -6.96 9.75 1.30
N MET A 28 -7.68 10.56 0.53
CA MET A 28 -7.44 12.01 0.39
C MET A 28 -7.94 12.90 1.54
N PRO A 29 -8.97 12.56 2.33
CA PRO A 29 -9.39 13.41 3.43
C PRO A 29 -8.23 13.74 4.38
N ALA A 30 -8.13 15.00 4.79
CA ALA A 30 -7.08 15.47 5.68
C ALA A 30 -7.03 14.65 6.98
N GLY A 31 -5.84 14.22 7.38
CA GLY A 31 -5.62 13.38 8.57
C GLY A 31 -5.97 11.90 8.38
N PHE A 32 -6.43 11.46 7.21
CA PHE A 32 -6.64 10.02 6.93
C PHE A 32 -5.33 9.24 7.07
N LYS A 33 -4.26 9.71 6.42
CA LYS A 33 -2.92 9.10 6.46
C LYS A 33 -2.47 8.85 7.90
N ASP A 34 -2.52 9.87 8.75
CA ASP A 34 -2.04 9.78 10.13
C ASP A 34 -2.89 8.83 10.98
N ARG A 35 -4.22 8.86 10.78
CA ARG A 35 -5.13 7.92 11.45
C ARG A 35 -4.90 6.49 11.00
N PHE A 36 -4.69 6.27 9.71
CA PHE A 36 -4.39 4.97 9.14
C PHE A 36 -3.05 4.45 9.69
N GLU A 37 -2.01 5.28 9.69
CA GLU A 37 -0.70 4.91 10.21
C GLU A 37 -0.75 4.55 11.70
N LYS A 38 -1.49 5.34 12.50
CA LYS A 38 -1.72 5.03 13.92
C LYS A 38 -2.44 3.70 14.12
N ALA A 39 -3.48 3.43 13.34
CA ALA A 39 -4.22 2.18 13.41
C ALA A 39 -3.34 0.99 13.00
N LEU A 40 -2.55 1.14 11.93
CA LEU A 40 -1.65 0.11 11.43
C LEU A 40 -0.58 -0.25 12.45
N ARG A 41 0.06 0.74 13.07
CA ARG A 41 1.08 0.54 14.12
C ARG A 41 0.53 -0.12 15.39
N ALA A 42 -0.77 0.01 15.65
CA ALA A 42 -1.44 -0.67 16.75
C ALA A 42 -1.77 -2.15 16.44
N THR A 43 -1.61 -2.57 15.18
CA THR A 43 -1.80 -3.96 14.76
C THR A 43 -0.47 -4.68 14.58
N ASP A 44 -0.49 -5.99 14.79
CA ASP A 44 0.66 -6.87 14.53
C ASP A 44 0.72 -7.21 13.03
N PHE A 45 1.11 -6.22 12.23
CA PHE A 45 1.17 -6.32 10.78
C PHE A 45 2.35 -7.23 10.37
N PRO A 46 2.11 -8.27 9.56
CA PRO A 46 3.07 -9.37 9.36
C PRO A 46 4.22 -9.05 8.39
N ILE A 47 4.31 -7.80 7.92
CA ILE A 47 5.35 -7.32 7.00
C ILE A 47 5.98 -6.08 7.58
N GLU A 48 7.31 -5.99 7.58
CA GLU A 48 8.00 -4.78 7.98
C GLU A 48 7.81 -3.68 6.93
N LEU A 49 7.38 -2.51 7.39
CA LEU A 49 7.15 -1.34 6.55
C LEU A 49 8.21 -0.26 6.82
N SER A 50 8.75 0.33 5.75
CA SER A 50 9.69 1.45 5.87
C SER A 50 8.98 2.77 6.16
N GLU A 51 7.86 3.01 5.49
CA GLU A 51 7.06 4.23 5.63
C GLU A 51 5.61 4.02 5.13
N VAL A 52 4.71 4.92 5.54
CA VAL A 52 3.39 5.09 4.93
C VAL A 52 3.40 6.42 4.18
N CYS A 53 3.25 6.40 2.86
CA CYS A 53 3.28 7.59 2.02
C CYS A 53 1.99 7.73 1.19
N MET A 54 1.69 8.95 0.77
CA MET A 54 0.57 9.22 -0.14
C MET A 54 1.05 9.12 -1.58
N ALA A 55 0.22 8.54 -2.45
CA ALA A 55 0.44 8.62 -3.89
C ALA A 55 0.47 10.11 -4.33
N SER A 56 1.32 10.43 -5.31
CA SER A 56 1.43 11.78 -5.87
C SER A 56 0.16 12.23 -6.59
N ASP A 57 -0.61 11.28 -7.13
CA ASP A 57 -1.92 11.51 -7.74
C ASP A 57 -2.88 10.36 -7.37
N PRO A 58 -3.50 10.41 -6.17
CA PRO A 58 -4.33 9.33 -5.65
C PRO A 58 -5.54 8.99 -6.52
N LEU A 59 -6.14 9.98 -7.19
CA LEU A 59 -7.36 9.79 -8.00
C LEU A 59 -7.07 9.09 -9.32
N HIS A 60 -5.88 9.29 -9.89
CA HIS A 60 -5.53 8.73 -11.20
C HIS A 60 -4.49 7.61 -11.12
N SER A 61 -4.08 7.17 -9.92
CA SER A 61 -3.03 6.16 -9.75
C SER A 61 -3.31 4.88 -10.55
N THR A 62 -4.54 4.38 -10.52
CA THR A 62 -4.92 3.17 -11.28
C THR A 62 -4.86 3.41 -12.79
N ALA A 63 -5.49 4.48 -13.29
CA ALA A 63 -5.51 4.78 -14.72
C ALA A 63 -4.10 4.98 -15.30
N LYS A 64 -3.21 5.67 -14.56
CA LYS A 64 -1.81 5.84 -14.94
C LYS A 64 -1.07 4.50 -14.96
N GLY A 65 -1.28 3.64 -13.96
CA GLY A 65 -0.69 2.30 -13.93
C GLY A 65 -1.12 1.45 -15.13
N THR A 66 -2.42 1.48 -15.47
CA THR A 66 -2.95 0.79 -16.65
C THR A 66 -2.36 1.33 -17.96
N LEU A 67 -2.20 2.64 -18.08
CA LEU A 67 -1.55 3.24 -19.25
C LEU A 67 -0.09 2.75 -19.39
N VAL A 68 0.67 2.74 -18.30
CA VAL A 68 2.05 2.23 -18.33
C VAL A 68 2.08 0.75 -18.71
N ALA A 69 1.20 -0.07 -18.14
CA ALA A 69 1.12 -1.49 -18.48
C ALA A 69 0.84 -1.69 -19.98
N ALA A 70 -0.14 -0.99 -20.55
CA ALA A 70 -0.45 -1.06 -21.97
C ALA A 70 0.71 -0.62 -22.88
N LEU A 71 1.49 0.39 -22.46
CA LEU A 71 2.69 0.83 -23.18
C LEU A 71 3.86 -0.15 -23.06
N CYS A 72 3.94 -0.93 -21.99
CA CYS A 72 4.98 -1.95 -21.81
C CYS A 72 4.68 -3.27 -22.55
N GLU A 73 3.41 -3.51 -22.90
CA GLU A 73 2.98 -4.67 -23.68
C GLU A 73 3.02 -4.41 -25.21
N ALA A 74 3.21 -3.15 -25.63
CA ALA A 74 3.34 -2.73 -27.02
C ALA A 74 4.80 -2.75 -27.51
#